data_AF-A0A662HVX1-F1
#
_entry.id   AF-A0A662HVX1-F1
#
_cell.length_a   1.000
_cell.length_b   1.000
_cell.length_c   1.000
_cell.angle_alpha   90.00
_cell.angle_beta   90.00
_cell.angle_gamma   90.00
#
_symmetry.space_group_name_H-M   'P 1'
#
loop_
_entity.id
_entity.type
_entity.pdbx_description
1 polymer ?
#
loop_
_entity_poly.entity_id
_entity_poly.type
_entity_poly.pdbx_seq_one_letter_code
_entity_poly.pdbx_strand_id
1 'polypeptide(L)'
;IILFALTYVQWQPSTSSPEIEELPELFVKAAYGLNYSTKLLEISLTGSIPDPSEHYSSMLSLSAKLRNLSEEGILTYSRLGRELRDSARAYSAIALAASKLDTLSMEIANTVPLIDAMFHNLIQCNISAAASTAEKLEPKLRTLKQATDAALKALAGVDADKLLSDQHRAIYSEAAEEAAKIGHMLVEISKIVNMLRNVDADTLRAACIAHKMGNTISLTNCKMLSQHLLAINPSKGCKYGYELGLIKSWLKALGQQSQNDQTSSGTGGGAGAGQPSSDD
;
A
#
# COMPACT_ATOMS: atom_id res chain seq x y z
N ILE A 1 -66.91 32.93 -4.83
CA ILE A 1 -65.66 33.56 -5.31
C ILE A 1 -64.56 33.09 -4.37
N ILE A 2 -63.70 32.17 -4.83
CA ILE A 2 -62.59 31.65 -4.02
C ILE A 2 -61.38 32.53 -4.32
N LEU A 3 -60.89 33.25 -3.32
CA LEU A 3 -59.68 34.06 -3.38
C LEU A 3 -58.46 33.14 -3.22
N PHE A 4 -57.75 32.89 -4.32
CA PHE A 4 -56.40 32.33 -4.27
C PHE A 4 -55.45 33.41 -3.74
N ALA A 5 -54.95 33.23 -2.53
CA ALA A 5 -53.80 33.96 -2.05
C ALA A 5 -52.55 33.44 -2.77
N LEU A 6 -52.17 34.11 -3.86
CA LEU A 6 -50.85 33.99 -4.47
C LEU A 6 -49.84 34.61 -3.51
N THR A 7 -49.25 33.79 -2.64
CA THR A 7 -48.05 34.17 -1.91
C THR A 7 -46.91 34.30 -2.91
N TYR A 8 -46.58 35.54 -3.22
CA TYR A 8 -45.39 35.89 -3.97
C TYR A 8 -44.19 35.52 -3.09
N VAL A 9 -43.63 34.33 -3.31
CA VAL A 9 -42.31 33.99 -2.78
C VAL A 9 -41.34 34.91 -3.50
N GLN A 10 -40.96 36.02 -2.85
CA GLN A 10 -39.85 36.84 -3.31
C GLN A 10 -38.61 35.95 -3.32
N TRP A 11 -38.23 35.50 -4.52
CA TRP A 11 -36.92 34.90 -4.75
C TRP A 11 -35.90 36.03 -4.60
N GLN A 12 -35.41 36.22 -3.39
CA GLN A 12 -34.14 36.92 -3.21
C GLN A 12 -33.08 36.00 -3.82
N PRO A 13 -32.33 36.46 -4.84
CA PRO A 13 -31.12 35.74 -5.19
C PRO A 13 -30.27 35.74 -3.92
N SER A 14 -30.05 34.57 -3.34
CA SER A 14 -28.94 34.44 -2.40
C SER A 14 -27.73 34.97 -3.15
N THR A 15 -27.20 36.09 -2.66
CA THR A 15 -25.84 36.54 -2.94
C THR A 15 -25.00 35.28 -3.12
N SER A 16 -24.36 35.13 -4.28
CA SER A 16 -23.53 33.97 -4.60
C SER A 16 -22.85 33.50 -3.32
N SER A 17 -23.19 32.30 -2.84
CA SER A 17 -22.57 31.79 -1.62
C SER A 17 -21.07 31.84 -1.88
N PRO A 18 -20.30 32.65 -1.13
CA PRO A 18 -18.86 32.79 -1.38
C PRO A 18 -18.14 31.44 -1.38
N GLU A 19 -18.77 30.40 -0.85
CA GLU A 19 -18.28 29.02 -0.78
C GLU A 19 -18.35 28.25 -2.12
N ILE A 20 -19.21 28.64 -3.08
CA ILE A 20 -19.26 28.01 -4.42
C ILE A 20 -18.10 28.47 -5.30
N GLU A 21 -17.72 29.74 -5.21
CA GLU A 21 -16.60 30.31 -5.97
C GLU A 21 -15.26 29.68 -5.56
N GLU A 22 -15.17 29.14 -4.33
CA GLU A 22 -13.99 28.44 -3.80
C GLU A 22 -13.87 26.98 -4.29
N LEU A 23 -14.92 26.36 -4.84
CA LEU A 23 -14.93 24.94 -5.18
C LEU A 23 -13.74 24.50 -6.06
N PRO A 24 -13.38 25.22 -7.14
CA PRO A 24 -12.21 24.85 -7.95
C PRO A 24 -10.93 24.76 -7.13
N GLU A 25 -10.71 25.71 -6.21
CA GLU A 25 -9.53 25.72 -5.35
C GLU A 25 -9.55 24.55 -4.37
N LEU A 26 -10.71 24.24 -3.78
CA LEU A 26 -10.87 23.11 -2.86
C LEU A 26 -10.62 21.77 -3.55
N PHE A 27 -11.06 21.61 -4.80
CA PHE A 27 -10.82 20.41 -5.60
C PHE A 27 -9.33 20.20 -5.89
N VAL A 28 -8.64 21.27 -6.28
CA VAL A 28 -7.19 21.24 -6.51
C VAL A 28 -6.44 20.93 -5.21
N LYS A 29 -6.82 21.55 -4.08
CA LYS A 29 -6.23 21.25 -2.76
C LYS A 29 -6.38 19.78 -2.38
N ALA A 30 -7.53 19.17 -2.63
CA ALA A 30 -7.76 17.75 -2.33
C ALA A 30 -6.87 16.85 -3.19
N ALA A 31 -6.79 17.08 -4.50
CA ALA A 31 -5.93 16.31 -5.39
C ALA A 31 -4.45 16.47 -5.05
N TYR A 32 -4.00 17.70 -4.76
CA TYR A 32 -2.63 17.96 -4.35
C TYR A 32 -2.29 17.28 -3.01
N GLY A 33 -3.21 17.34 -2.04
CA GLY A 33 -3.04 16.66 -0.76
C GLY A 33 -2.90 15.14 -0.92
N LEU A 34 -3.72 14.52 -1.77
CA LEU A 34 -3.57 13.09 -2.06
C LEU A 34 -2.23 12.75 -2.72
N ASN A 35 -1.77 13.57 -3.66
CA ASN A 35 -0.46 13.39 -4.30
C ASN A 35 0.67 13.50 -3.26
N TYR A 36 0.61 14.50 -2.38
CA TYR A 36 1.57 14.65 -1.28
C TYR A 36 1.58 13.43 -0.37
N SER A 37 0.41 12.96 0.09
CA SER A 37 0.29 11.76 0.94
C SER A 37 0.78 10.49 0.24
N THR A 38 0.62 10.39 -1.08
CA THR A 38 1.15 9.27 -1.87
C THR A 38 2.68 9.28 -1.87
N LYS A 39 3.30 10.45 -2.05
CA LYS A 39 4.76 10.59 -1.95
C LYS A 39 5.27 10.34 -0.53
N LEU A 40 4.53 10.77 0.50
CA LEU A 40 4.83 10.39 1.88
C LEU A 40 4.81 8.87 2.08
N LEU A 41 3.83 8.18 1.49
CA LEU A 41 3.74 6.73 1.56
C LEU A 41 4.95 6.04 0.93
N GLU A 42 5.36 6.48 -0.26
CA GLU A 42 6.56 5.96 -0.93
C GLU A 42 7.82 6.13 -0.08
N ILE A 43 8.07 7.33 0.46
CA ILE A 43 9.27 7.57 1.27
C ILE A 43 9.21 6.92 2.65
N SER A 44 8.01 6.58 3.17
CA SER A 44 7.86 5.94 4.47
C SER A 44 8.59 4.60 4.58
N LEU A 45 8.77 3.92 3.45
CA LEU A 45 9.55 2.69 3.34
C LEU A 45 11.04 2.87 3.68
N THR A 46 11.54 4.10 3.70
CA THR A 46 12.92 4.42 4.11
C THR A 46 13.08 4.56 5.63
N GLY A 47 11.97 4.62 6.38
CA GLY A 47 11.96 4.63 7.85
C GLY A 47 11.97 6.01 8.51
N SER A 48 12.06 7.11 7.75
CA SER A 48 11.92 8.47 8.28
C SER A 48 11.11 9.34 7.33
N ILE A 49 10.09 10.01 7.85
CA ILE A 49 9.22 10.92 7.09
C ILE A 49 9.03 12.24 7.86
N PRO A 50 8.74 13.35 7.16
CA PRO A 50 8.22 14.55 7.80
C PRO A 50 6.94 14.26 8.59
N ASP A 51 6.73 14.96 9.71
CA ASP A 51 5.49 14.84 10.49
C ASP A 51 4.29 15.32 9.66
N PRO A 52 3.32 14.44 9.33
CA PRO A 52 2.17 14.81 8.51
C PRO A 52 1.00 15.32 9.35
N SER A 53 1.12 15.53 10.66
CA SER A 53 -0.01 15.86 11.55
C SER A 53 -0.79 17.12 11.11
N GLU A 54 -0.10 18.15 10.64
CA GLU A 54 -0.73 19.36 10.09
C GLU A 54 -1.47 19.06 8.78
N HIS A 55 -0.83 18.31 7.88
CA HIS A 55 -1.41 17.91 6.60
C HIS A 55 -2.66 17.02 6.80
N TYR A 56 -2.56 16.04 7.69
CA TYR A 56 -3.66 15.17 8.12
C TYR A 56 -4.87 15.99 8.57
N SER A 57 -4.64 16.94 9.47
CA SER A 57 -5.71 17.78 10.05
C SER A 57 -6.34 18.68 8.98
N SER A 58 -5.52 19.25 8.10
CA SER A 58 -5.96 20.05 6.96
C SER A 58 -6.83 19.24 6.00
N MET A 59 -6.41 18.03 5.62
CA MET A 59 -7.15 17.16 4.72
C MET A 59 -8.47 16.64 5.33
N LEU A 60 -8.48 16.35 6.62
CA LEU A 60 -9.70 15.98 7.32
C LEU A 60 -10.72 17.13 7.35
N SER A 61 -10.25 18.35 7.62
CA SER A 61 -11.07 19.57 7.57
C SER A 61 -11.61 19.85 6.15
N LEU A 62 -10.75 19.72 5.13
CA LEU A 62 -11.13 19.88 3.73
C LEU A 62 -12.19 18.85 3.30
N SER A 63 -12.03 17.59 3.73
CA SER A 63 -13.02 16.53 3.48
C SER A 63 -14.39 16.89 4.05
N ALA A 64 -14.44 17.38 5.29
CA ALA A 64 -15.68 17.82 5.93
C ALA A 64 -16.30 19.04 5.21
N LYS A 65 -15.49 20.03 4.84
CA LYS A 65 -15.95 21.21 4.09
C LYS A 65 -16.58 20.82 2.75
N LEU A 66 -15.88 20.02 1.95
CA LEU A 66 -16.37 19.54 0.66
C LEU A 66 -17.63 18.66 0.78
N ARG A 67 -17.71 17.85 1.85
CA ARG A 67 -18.90 17.06 2.14
C ARG A 67 -20.10 17.95 2.43
N ASN A 68 -19.95 18.95 3.30
CA ASN A 68 -21.02 19.88 3.64
C ASN A 68 -21.52 20.60 2.39
N LEU A 69 -20.61 21.10 1.54
CA LEU A 69 -20.96 21.73 0.26
C LEU A 69 -21.72 20.78 -0.67
N SER A 70 -21.37 19.49 -0.68
CA SER A 70 -22.10 18.48 -1.46
C SER A 70 -23.51 18.15 -0.92
N GLU A 71 -23.77 18.49 0.34
CA GLU A 71 -25.06 18.26 0.99
C GLU A 71 -25.95 19.52 0.96
N GLU A 72 -25.38 20.68 0.60
CA GLU A 72 -26.11 21.94 0.45
C GLU A 72 -27.14 21.90 -0.69
N GLY A 73 -28.37 22.31 -0.38
CA GLY A 73 -29.48 22.34 -1.33
C GLY A 73 -29.22 23.26 -2.53
N ILE A 74 -28.34 24.26 -2.42
CA ILE A 74 -28.07 25.26 -3.46
C ILE A 74 -27.56 24.60 -4.75
N LEU A 75 -26.76 23.53 -4.64
CA LEU A 75 -26.22 22.81 -5.79
C LEU A 75 -27.23 21.86 -6.46
N THR A 76 -28.46 21.72 -5.96
CA THR A 76 -29.41 20.73 -6.52
C THR A 76 -30.24 21.24 -7.69
N TYR A 77 -30.36 22.57 -7.84
CA TYR A 77 -31.37 23.19 -8.70
C TYR A 77 -31.00 23.22 -10.19
N SER A 78 -29.71 23.13 -10.55
CA SER A 78 -29.25 23.13 -11.95
C SER A 78 -28.45 21.87 -12.29
N ARG A 79 -28.30 21.58 -13.60
CA ARG A 79 -27.46 20.48 -14.06
C ARG A 79 -26.01 20.65 -13.61
N LEU A 80 -25.45 21.84 -13.84
CA LEU A 80 -24.09 22.19 -13.40
C LEU A 80 -23.95 22.05 -11.88
N GLY A 81 -24.94 22.52 -11.11
CA GLY A 81 -24.95 22.36 -9.66
C GLY A 81 -24.84 20.89 -9.25
N ARG A 82 -25.64 20.00 -9.86
CA ARG A 82 -25.58 18.57 -9.54
C ARG A 82 -24.24 17.95 -9.89
N GLU A 83 -23.64 18.34 -11.01
CA GLU A 83 -22.29 17.89 -11.40
C GLU A 83 -21.23 18.38 -10.39
N LEU A 84 -21.30 19.63 -9.93
CA LEU A 84 -20.42 20.19 -8.90
C LEU A 84 -20.63 19.51 -7.54
N ARG A 85 -21.87 19.19 -7.18
CA ARG A 85 -22.23 18.46 -5.97
C ARG A 85 -21.62 17.06 -5.95
N ASP A 86 -21.80 16.32 -7.03
CA ASP A 86 -21.25 14.97 -7.17
C ASP A 86 -19.71 15.01 -7.17
N SER A 87 -19.12 16.02 -7.82
CA SER A 87 -17.67 16.26 -7.79
C SER A 87 -17.18 16.58 -6.38
N ALA A 88 -17.86 17.47 -5.65
CA ALA A 88 -17.51 17.81 -4.28
C ALA A 88 -17.53 16.59 -3.35
N ARG A 89 -18.49 15.67 -3.56
CA ARG A 89 -18.53 14.39 -2.86
C ARG A 89 -17.31 13.52 -3.17
N ALA A 90 -16.91 13.43 -4.44
CA ALA A 90 -15.72 12.68 -4.85
C ALA A 90 -14.43 13.29 -4.29
N TYR A 91 -14.26 14.61 -4.36
CA TYR A 91 -13.08 15.28 -3.77
C TYR A 91 -13.07 15.26 -2.24
N SER A 92 -14.23 15.23 -1.58
CA SER A 92 -14.32 14.97 -0.14
C SER A 92 -13.73 13.60 0.21
N ALA A 93 -14.04 12.57 -0.60
CA ALA A 93 -13.46 11.23 -0.43
C ALA A 93 -11.94 11.22 -0.75
N ILE A 94 -11.48 11.97 -1.76
CA ILE A 94 -10.04 12.15 -2.03
C ILE A 94 -9.31 12.73 -0.82
N ALA A 95 -9.84 13.80 -0.22
CA ALA A 95 -9.23 14.43 0.95
C ALA A 95 -9.23 13.49 2.17
N LEU A 96 -10.30 12.71 2.37
CA LEU A 96 -10.33 11.67 3.40
C LEU A 96 -9.27 10.58 3.16
N ALA A 97 -9.12 10.13 1.91
CA ALA A 97 -8.11 9.15 1.53
C ALA A 97 -6.69 9.66 1.80
N ALA A 98 -6.40 10.92 1.46
CA ALA A 98 -5.11 11.56 1.76
C ALA A 98 -4.78 11.49 3.26
N SER A 99 -5.74 11.84 4.12
CA SER A 99 -5.55 11.78 5.57
C SER A 99 -5.31 10.35 6.07
N LYS A 100 -5.92 9.33 5.46
CA LYS A 100 -5.65 7.92 5.81
C LYS A 100 -4.29 7.44 5.33
N LEU A 101 -3.83 7.91 4.18
CA LEU A 101 -2.48 7.64 3.69
C LEU A 101 -1.41 8.29 4.57
N ASP A 102 -1.65 9.49 5.13
CA ASP A 102 -0.74 10.11 6.10
C ASP A 102 -0.56 9.23 7.34
N THR A 103 -1.67 8.73 7.90
CA THR A 103 -1.63 7.81 9.06
C THR A 103 -0.87 6.53 8.71
N LEU A 104 -1.16 5.93 7.55
CA LEU A 104 -0.48 4.72 7.09
C LEU A 104 1.03 4.95 6.94
N SER A 105 1.43 6.10 6.37
CA SER A 105 2.83 6.46 6.16
C SER A 105 3.60 6.53 7.48
N MET A 106 3.02 7.16 8.51
CA MET A 106 3.63 7.20 9.85
C MET A 106 3.82 5.82 10.46
N GLU A 107 2.77 4.98 10.40
CA GLU A 107 2.83 3.62 10.94
C GLU A 107 3.88 2.76 10.24
N ILE A 108 4.04 2.92 8.91
CA ILE A 108 5.07 2.23 8.13
C ILE A 108 6.45 2.69 8.56
N ALA A 109 6.71 4.00 8.56
CA ALA A 109 8.00 4.55 8.95
C ALA A 109 8.43 4.06 10.34
N ASN A 110 7.50 4.02 11.30
CA ASN A 110 7.73 3.53 12.67
C ASN A 110 7.95 2.00 12.79
N THR A 111 7.68 1.25 11.72
CA THR A 111 7.76 -0.22 11.72
C THR A 111 8.89 -0.75 10.85
N VAL A 112 9.29 0.00 9.81
CA VAL A 112 10.40 -0.32 8.91
C VAL A 112 11.67 -0.76 9.66
N PRO A 113 12.16 -0.06 10.70
CA PRO A 113 13.36 -0.49 11.42
C PRO A 113 13.28 -1.91 11.98
N LEU A 114 12.09 -2.34 12.44
CA LEU A 114 11.89 -3.70 12.96
C LEU A 114 11.80 -4.72 11.83
N ILE A 115 11.17 -4.38 10.71
CA ILE A 115 11.12 -5.24 9.52
C ILE A 115 12.54 -5.47 9.00
N ASP A 116 13.33 -4.39 8.86
CA ASP A 116 14.73 -4.43 8.42
C ASP A 116 15.57 -5.29 9.36
N ALA A 117 15.44 -5.13 10.68
CA ALA A 117 16.17 -5.95 11.66
C ALA A 117 15.77 -7.43 11.61
N MET A 118 14.48 -7.74 11.39
CA MET A 118 14.01 -9.12 11.26
C MET A 118 14.62 -9.79 10.03
N PHE A 119 14.53 -9.17 8.86
CA PHE A 119 15.12 -9.69 7.63
C PHE A 119 16.64 -9.82 7.75
N HIS A 120 17.32 -8.83 8.31
CA HIS A 120 18.76 -8.86 8.53
C HIS A 120 19.16 -10.09 9.38
N ASN A 121 18.54 -10.27 10.55
CA ASN A 121 18.84 -11.40 11.42
C ASN A 121 18.53 -12.74 10.74
N LEU A 122 17.43 -12.82 10.01
CA LEU A 122 17.02 -14.04 9.32
C LEU A 122 18.01 -14.42 8.22
N ILE A 123 18.42 -13.46 7.39
CA ILE A 123 19.43 -13.65 6.33
C ILE A 123 20.80 -13.98 6.94
N GLN A 124 21.11 -13.46 8.13
CA GLN A 124 22.33 -13.81 8.86
C GLN A 124 22.26 -15.16 9.60
N CYS A 125 21.16 -15.91 9.46
CA CYS A 125 20.90 -17.16 10.17
C CYS A 125 20.84 -17.02 11.70
N ASN A 126 20.66 -15.80 12.21
CA ASN A 126 20.41 -15.53 13.62
C ASN A 126 18.91 -15.69 13.92
N ILE A 127 18.44 -16.93 13.89
CA ILE A 127 17.00 -17.27 13.99
C ILE A 127 16.38 -16.80 15.31
N SER A 128 17.12 -16.88 16.42
CA SER A 128 16.62 -16.44 17.73
C SER A 128 16.35 -14.93 17.75
N ALA A 129 17.29 -14.12 17.24
CA ALA A 129 17.07 -12.68 17.14
C ALA A 129 15.96 -12.33 16.15
N ALA A 130 15.89 -13.02 15.00
CA ALA A 130 14.83 -12.83 14.02
C ALA A 130 13.45 -13.12 14.61
N ALA A 131 13.29 -14.22 15.35
CA ALA A 131 12.05 -14.59 16.04
C ALA A 131 11.68 -13.55 17.11
N SER A 132 12.64 -13.11 17.93
CA SER A 132 12.40 -12.06 18.93
C SER A 132 11.97 -10.73 18.30
N THR A 133 12.54 -10.35 17.15
CA THR A 133 12.08 -9.17 16.39
C THR A 133 10.68 -9.38 15.81
N ALA A 134 10.39 -10.59 15.29
CA ALA A 134 9.10 -10.94 14.72
C ALA A 134 7.96 -10.86 15.77
N GLU A 135 8.21 -11.30 17.01
CA GLU A 135 7.26 -11.17 18.12
C GLU A 135 6.90 -9.70 18.42
N LYS A 136 7.89 -8.80 18.38
CA LYS A 136 7.68 -7.35 18.54
C LYS A 136 6.95 -6.73 17.34
N LEU A 137 7.15 -7.30 16.15
CA LEU A 137 6.59 -6.84 14.90
C LEU A 137 5.11 -7.25 14.73
N GLU A 138 4.69 -8.40 15.27
CA GLU A 138 3.31 -8.91 15.13
C GLU A 138 2.19 -7.92 15.55
N PRO A 139 2.23 -7.25 16.72
CA PRO A 139 1.23 -6.24 17.05
C PRO A 139 1.26 -5.04 16.07
N LYS A 140 2.44 -4.63 15.60
CA LYS A 140 2.58 -3.53 14.63
C LYS A 140 2.04 -3.89 13.25
N LEU A 141 2.23 -5.12 12.79
CA LEU A 141 1.64 -5.60 11.53
C LEU A 141 0.11 -5.60 11.57
N ARG A 142 -0.49 -5.87 12.72
CA ARG A 142 -1.96 -5.75 12.88
C ARG A 142 -2.41 -4.29 12.76
N THR A 143 -1.73 -3.36 13.41
CA THR A 143 -2.01 -1.91 13.28
C THR A 143 -1.83 -1.45 11.84
N LEU A 144 -0.73 -1.84 11.18
CA LEU A 144 -0.47 -1.53 9.79
C LEU A 144 -1.54 -2.07 8.84
N LYS A 145 -1.99 -3.30 9.07
CA LYS A 145 -3.10 -3.87 8.30
C LYS A 145 -4.37 -3.03 8.45
N GLN A 146 -4.73 -2.65 9.69
CA GLN A 146 -5.90 -1.81 9.93
C GLN A 146 -5.78 -0.43 9.26
N ALA A 147 -4.61 0.20 9.32
CA ALA A 147 -4.34 1.47 8.65
C ALA A 147 -4.42 1.34 7.12
N THR A 148 -3.88 0.24 6.57
CA THR A 148 -3.93 -0.06 5.12
C THR A 148 -5.37 -0.29 4.66
N ASP A 149 -6.13 -1.12 5.38
CA ASP A 149 -7.54 -1.40 5.08
C ASP A 149 -8.38 -0.11 5.16
N ALA A 150 -8.09 0.78 6.13
CA ALA A 150 -8.75 2.08 6.24
C ALA A 150 -8.44 3.00 5.06
N ALA A 151 -7.18 3.07 4.62
CA ALA A 151 -6.76 3.86 3.46
C ALA A 151 -7.38 3.34 2.16
N LEU A 152 -7.32 2.02 1.92
CA LEU A 152 -7.93 1.38 0.75
C LEU A 152 -9.44 1.57 0.73
N LYS A 153 -10.11 1.46 1.89
CA LYS A 153 -11.55 1.73 1.99
C LYS A 153 -11.90 3.19 1.67
N ALA A 154 -11.09 4.14 2.11
CA ALA A 154 -11.29 5.55 1.78
C ALA A 154 -11.11 5.81 0.28
N LEU A 155 -10.07 5.24 -0.34
CA LEU A 155 -9.83 5.29 -1.78
C LEU A 155 -10.95 4.62 -2.60
N ALA A 156 -11.48 3.49 -2.13
CA ALA A 156 -12.62 2.82 -2.78
C ALA A 156 -13.92 3.62 -2.70
N GLY A 157 -14.02 4.62 -1.81
CA GLY A 157 -15.15 5.53 -1.72
C GLY A 157 -15.12 6.68 -2.73
N VAL A 158 -14.05 6.81 -3.51
CA VAL A 158 -13.89 7.84 -4.54
C VAL A 158 -14.60 7.41 -5.83
N ASP A 159 -15.51 8.25 -6.31
CA ASP A 159 -16.10 8.11 -7.65
C ASP A 159 -15.19 8.81 -8.69
N ALA A 160 -14.34 8.03 -9.37
CA ALA A 160 -13.34 8.53 -10.31
C ALA A 160 -13.94 9.25 -11.53
N ASP A 161 -15.18 8.92 -11.91
CA ASP A 161 -15.87 9.56 -13.03
C ASP A 161 -16.28 11.00 -12.71
N LYS A 162 -16.39 11.32 -11.41
CA LYS A 162 -16.73 12.66 -10.90
C LYS A 162 -15.50 13.53 -10.64
N LEU A 163 -14.30 13.01 -10.88
CA LEU A 163 -13.10 13.83 -10.88
C LEU A 163 -13.06 14.68 -12.17
N LEU A 164 -12.83 15.97 -12.02
CA LEU A 164 -12.99 16.96 -13.09
C LEU A 164 -11.81 17.04 -14.06
N SER A 165 -10.71 16.36 -13.76
CA SER A 165 -9.47 16.39 -14.56
C SER A 165 -8.87 15.00 -14.64
N ASP A 166 -8.33 14.65 -15.81
CA ASP A 166 -7.62 13.39 -16.02
C ASP A 166 -6.35 13.32 -15.16
N GLN A 167 -5.74 14.46 -14.87
CA GLN A 167 -4.61 14.53 -13.93
C GLN A 167 -5.04 14.10 -12.52
N HIS A 168 -6.23 14.50 -12.07
CA HIS A 168 -6.73 14.11 -10.76
C HIS A 168 -7.10 12.63 -10.70
N ARG A 169 -7.63 12.08 -11.81
CA ARG A 169 -7.83 10.63 -11.96
C ARG A 169 -6.52 9.85 -11.91
N ALA A 170 -5.46 10.36 -12.56
CA ALA A 170 -4.13 9.75 -12.52
C ALA A 170 -3.56 9.72 -11.10
N ILE A 171 -3.62 10.85 -10.37
CA ILE A 171 -3.20 10.94 -8.96
C ILE A 171 -3.97 9.93 -8.09
N TYR A 172 -5.28 9.84 -8.28
CA TYR A 172 -6.11 8.86 -7.57
C TYR A 172 -5.67 7.42 -7.87
N SER A 173 -5.45 7.09 -9.14
CA SER A 173 -5.03 5.74 -9.56
C SER A 173 -3.67 5.37 -8.99
N GLU A 174 -2.70 6.30 -9.00
CA GLU A 174 -1.36 6.11 -8.42
C GLU A 174 -1.45 5.85 -6.92
N ALA A 175 -2.24 6.65 -6.19
CA ALA A 175 -2.46 6.47 -4.76
C ALA A 175 -3.08 5.10 -4.43
N ALA A 176 -4.06 4.66 -5.22
CA ALA A 176 -4.70 3.35 -5.06
C ALA A 176 -3.75 2.19 -5.34
N GLU A 177 -2.94 2.30 -6.39
CA GLU A 177 -1.94 1.30 -6.72
C GLU A 177 -0.86 1.20 -5.63
N GLU A 178 -0.37 2.33 -5.13
CA GLU A 178 0.68 2.35 -4.11
C GLU A 178 0.17 1.78 -2.77
N ALA A 179 -1.02 2.18 -2.32
CA ALA A 179 -1.65 1.60 -1.14
C ALA A 179 -1.85 0.08 -1.26
N ALA A 180 -2.23 -0.40 -2.46
CA ALA A 180 -2.39 -1.84 -2.72
C ALA A 180 -1.04 -2.59 -2.70
N LYS A 181 0.02 -2.01 -3.27
CA LYS A 181 1.39 -2.57 -3.20
C LYS A 181 1.85 -2.71 -1.76
N ILE A 182 1.63 -1.70 -0.93
CA ILE A 182 1.92 -1.76 0.51
C ILE A 182 1.13 -2.88 1.18
N GLY A 183 -0.18 -3.00 0.91
CA GLY A 183 -1.00 -4.08 1.44
C GLY A 183 -0.47 -5.46 1.07
N HIS A 184 -0.03 -5.65 -0.18
CA HIS A 184 0.60 -6.90 -0.62
C HIS A 184 1.94 -7.16 0.09
N MET A 185 2.79 -6.14 0.23
CA MET A 185 4.05 -6.24 0.97
C MET A 185 3.83 -6.71 2.41
N LEU A 186 2.87 -6.12 3.12
CA LEU A 186 2.55 -6.49 4.51
C LEU A 186 2.06 -7.95 4.63
N VAL A 187 1.32 -8.45 3.64
CA VAL A 187 0.92 -9.86 3.58
C VAL A 187 2.14 -10.76 3.46
N GLU A 188 3.10 -10.42 2.59
CA GLU A 188 4.33 -11.22 2.44
C GLU A 188 5.20 -11.18 3.72
N ILE A 189 5.35 -10.02 4.36
CA ILE A 189 6.05 -9.91 5.65
C ILE A 189 5.37 -10.76 6.73
N SER A 190 4.03 -10.77 6.77
CA SER A 190 3.27 -11.59 7.72
C SER A 190 3.51 -13.09 7.55
N LYS A 191 3.77 -13.55 6.31
CA LYS A 191 4.15 -14.95 6.06
C LYS A 191 5.50 -15.29 6.68
N ILE A 192 6.46 -14.37 6.65
CA ILE A 192 7.78 -14.55 7.29
C ILE A 192 7.63 -14.63 8.82
N VAL A 193 6.86 -13.73 9.42
CA VAL A 193 6.55 -13.78 10.86
C VAL A 193 5.89 -15.10 11.22
N ASN A 194 4.89 -15.54 10.44
CA ASN A 194 4.21 -16.81 10.69
C ASN A 194 5.13 -18.03 10.50
N MET A 195 6.08 -17.98 9.56
CA MET A 195 7.11 -19.01 9.39
C MET A 195 8.03 -19.09 10.62
N LEU A 196 8.51 -17.94 11.11
CA LEU A 196 9.38 -17.87 12.30
C LEU A 196 8.71 -18.39 13.56
N ARG A 197 7.38 -18.29 13.65
CA ARG A 197 6.61 -18.78 14.79
C ARG A 197 6.35 -20.29 14.77
N ASN A 198 6.07 -20.85 13.59
CA ASN A 198 5.55 -22.22 13.49
C ASN A 198 6.61 -23.25 13.12
N VAL A 199 7.71 -22.84 12.48
CA VAL A 199 8.80 -23.74 12.12
C VAL A 199 9.83 -23.75 13.26
N ASP A 200 10.32 -24.93 13.62
CA ASP A 200 11.34 -25.06 14.65
C ASP A 200 12.63 -24.30 14.28
N ALA A 201 13.22 -23.65 15.27
CA ALA A 201 14.34 -22.74 15.08
C ALA A 201 15.58 -23.45 14.50
N ASP A 202 15.77 -24.73 14.82
CA ASP A 202 16.90 -25.52 14.35
C ASP A 202 16.76 -25.87 12.87
N THR A 203 15.55 -26.22 12.40
CA THR A 203 15.27 -26.42 10.97
C THR A 203 15.47 -25.13 10.17
N LEU A 204 14.99 -23.99 10.67
CA LEU A 204 15.23 -22.68 10.03
C LEU A 204 16.72 -22.36 9.94
N ARG A 205 17.47 -22.59 11.03
CA ARG A 205 18.91 -22.34 11.09
C ARG A 205 19.67 -23.25 10.12
N ALA A 206 19.36 -24.55 10.12
CA ALA A 206 19.97 -25.53 9.24
C ALA A 206 19.73 -25.17 7.77
N ALA A 207 18.50 -24.80 7.39
CA ALA A 207 18.17 -24.40 6.02
C ALA A 207 18.93 -23.14 5.59
N CYS A 208 19.02 -22.12 6.45
CA CYS A 208 19.75 -20.90 6.17
C CYS A 208 21.25 -21.15 5.98
N ILE A 209 21.88 -21.95 6.86
CA ILE A 209 23.31 -22.29 6.77
C ILE A 209 23.57 -23.12 5.51
N ALA A 210 22.75 -24.12 5.24
CA ALA A 210 22.87 -24.96 4.05
C ALA A 210 22.80 -24.13 2.77
N HIS A 211 21.83 -23.21 2.69
CA HIS A 211 21.74 -22.26 1.57
C HIS A 211 23.00 -21.40 1.41
N LYS A 212 23.54 -20.84 2.50
CA LYS A 212 24.78 -20.04 2.46
C LYS A 212 26.00 -20.84 2.01
N MET A 213 26.05 -22.12 2.36
CA MET A 213 27.16 -23.01 2.00
C MET A 213 26.98 -23.68 0.62
N GLY A 214 25.86 -23.47 -0.06
CA GLY A 214 25.54 -24.17 -1.31
C GLY A 214 25.27 -25.68 -1.12
N ASN A 215 24.96 -26.09 0.11
CA ASN A 215 24.70 -27.47 0.48
C ASN A 215 23.21 -27.79 0.51
N THR A 216 22.88 -29.07 0.34
CA THR A 216 21.53 -29.59 0.55
C THR A 216 21.44 -30.32 1.88
N ILE A 217 20.31 -30.17 2.58
CA ILE A 217 20.00 -30.90 3.80
C ILE A 217 18.83 -31.85 3.55
N SER A 218 18.94 -33.06 4.07
CA SER A 218 17.83 -34.01 4.16
C SER A 218 17.31 -33.99 5.60
N LEU A 219 16.32 -33.15 5.90
CA LEU A 219 15.66 -33.20 7.21
C LEU A 219 14.29 -33.85 7.09
N THR A 220 13.98 -34.68 8.08
CA THR A 220 12.70 -35.39 8.23
C THR A 220 11.50 -34.44 8.39
N ASN A 221 11.73 -33.17 8.77
CA ASN A 221 10.70 -32.16 9.05
C ASN A 221 10.67 -30.96 8.05
N CYS A 222 11.34 -31.06 6.89
CA CYS A 222 11.37 -29.97 5.89
C CYS A 222 10.00 -29.61 5.28
N LYS A 223 8.97 -30.45 5.45
CA LYS A 223 7.67 -30.27 4.80
C LYS A 223 7.02 -28.94 5.19
N MET A 224 6.97 -28.63 6.48
CA MET A 224 6.34 -27.39 6.96
C MET A 224 7.09 -26.15 6.47
N LEU A 225 8.42 -26.14 6.58
CA LEU A 225 9.25 -25.06 6.06
C LEU A 225 9.05 -24.87 4.55
N SER A 226 9.05 -25.96 3.78
CA SER A 226 8.85 -25.89 2.32
C SER A 226 7.51 -25.25 1.94
N GLN A 227 6.43 -25.55 2.67
CA GLN A 227 5.12 -24.95 2.46
C GLN A 227 5.15 -23.44 2.71
N HIS A 228 5.79 -23.00 3.81
CA HIS A 228 5.96 -21.57 4.09
C HIS A 228 6.76 -20.86 3.00
N LEU A 229 7.88 -21.45 2.56
CA LEU A 229 8.74 -20.85 1.55
C LEU A 229 8.07 -20.79 0.17
N LEU A 230 7.33 -21.83 -0.23
CA LEU A 230 6.58 -21.85 -1.49
C LEU A 230 5.50 -20.75 -1.54
N ALA A 231 4.87 -20.47 -0.39
CA ALA A 231 3.82 -19.46 -0.28
C ALA A 231 4.33 -18.01 -0.38
N ILE A 232 5.63 -17.76 -0.18
CA ILE A 232 6.22 -16.44 -0.33
C ILE A 232 6.20 -16.02 -1.81
N ASN A 233 5.76 -14.80 -2.09
CA ASN A 233 5.85 -14.21 -3.42
C ASN A 233 6.75 -12.96 -3.39
N PRO A 234 8.03 -13.07 -3.80
CA PRO A 234 8.95 -11.94 -3.81
C PRO A 234 8.49 -10.76 -4.66
N SER A 235 7.73 -10.99 -5.75
CA SER A 235 7.24 -9.91 -6.63
C SER A 235 6.21 -9.00 -5.95
N LYS A 236 5.62 -9.45 -4.84
CA LYS A 236 4.68 -8.69 -4.01
C LYS A 236 5.35 -8.00 -2.81
N GLY A 237 6.67 -8.10 -2.70
CA GLY A 237 7.45 -7.60 -1.57
C GLY A 237 7.76 -6.10 -1.59
N CYS A 238 7.48 -5.40 -2.69
CA CYS A 238 7.91 -4.01 -2.90
C CYS A 238 9.40 -3.83 -2.53
N LYS A 239 9.74 -2.96 -1.57
CA LYS A 239 11.11 -2.77 -1.03
C LYS A 239 11.80 -4.08 -0.63
N TYR A 240 11.05 -5.04 -0.08
CA TYR A 240 11.58 -6.30 0.47
C TYR A 240 11.61 -7.46 -0.51
N GLY A 241 11.41 -7.20 -1.81
CA GLY A 241 11.38 -8.25 -2.82
C GLY A 241 12.68 -9.07 -2.88
N TYR A 242 13.83 -8.43 -2.66
CA TYR A 242 15.12 -9.12 -2.65
C TYR A 242 15.26 -10.06 -1.46
N GLU A 243 14.98 -9.59 -0.24
CA GLU A 243 15.07 -10.36 1.00
C GLU A 243 14.10 -11.55 0.97
N LEU A 244 12.87 -11.34 0.52
CA LEU A 244 11.90 -12.42 0.31
C LEU A 244 12.39 -13.44 -0.72
N GLY A 245 13.06 -12.98 -1.79
CA GLY A 245 13.69 -13.84 -2.78
C GLY A 245 14.80 -14.71 -2.21
N LEU A 246 15.68 -14.11 -1.39
CA LEU A 246 16.76 -14.82 -0.69
C LEU A 246 16.24 -15.86 0.32
N ILE A 247 15.15 -15.55 1.02
CA ILE A 247 14.53 -16.50 1.94
C ILE A 247 13.86 -17.63 1.15
N LYS A 248 13.11 -17.30 0.10
CA LYS A 248 12.45 -18.29 -0.77
C LYS A 248 13.46 -19.23 -1.43
N SER A 249 14.66 -18.77 -1.77
CA SER A 249 15.70 -19.62 -2.36
C SER A 249 16.24 -20.70 -1.42
N TRP A 250 15.93 -20.64 -0.12
CA TRP A 250 16.24 -21.73 0.82
C TRP A 250 15.57 -23.05 0.43
N LEU A 251 14.51 -23.02 -0.39
CA LEU A 251 13.92 -24.23 -0.99
C LEU A 251 14.96 -25.09 -1.73
N LYS A 252 15.94 -24.47 -2.39
CA LYS A 252 17.02 -25.18 -3.07
C LYS A 252 17.88 -25.99 -2.09
N ALA A 253 18.07 -25.47 -0.88
CA ALA A 253 18.83 -26.16 0.16
C ALA A 253 18.06 -27.33 0.77
N LEU A 254 16.73 -27.39 0.64
CA LEU A 254 15.93 -28.50 1.17
C LEU A 254 15.94 -29.75 0.28
N GLY A 255 16.76 -29.79 -0.77
CA GLY A 255 16.82 -30.92 -1.70
C GLY A 255 15.54 -31.12 -2.51
N GLN A 256 14.61 -30.15 -2.50
CA GLN A 256 13.49 -30.10 -3.43
C GLN A 256 14.01 -29.63 -4.80
N GLN A 257 14.78 -30.50 -5.47
CA GLN A 257 14.77 -30.50 -6.92
C GLN A 257 13.34 -30.78 -7.35
N SER A 258 12.78 -29.82 -8.08
CA SER A 258 11.71 -30.01 -9.07
C SER A 258 11.57 -31.46 -9.53
N GLN A 259 10.61 -32.18 -8.95
CA GLN A 259 10.09 -33.43 -9.51
C GLN A 259 8.99 -33.17 -10.57
N ASN A 260 8.81 -31.94 -11.02
CA ASN A 260 8.02 -31.60 -12.21
C ASN A 260 8.89 -30.74 -13.13
N ASP A 261 9.57 -31.40 -14.06
CA ASP A 261 9.87 -30.96 -15.44
C ASP A 261 11.00 -31.83 -16.02
N GLN A 262 10.73 -33.13 -16.13
CA GLN A 262 11.30 -33.93 -17.20
C GLN A 262 10.34 -33.89 -18.39
N THR A 263 10.36 -32.78 -19.12
CA THR A 263 10.22 -32.75 -20.58
C THR A 263 10.54 -31.36 -21.10
N SER A 264 11.46 -31.31 -22.06
CA SER A 264 11.87 -30.18 -22.92
C SER A 264 12.98 -29.25 -22.39
N SER A 265 14.17 -29.57 -22.89
CA SER A 265 15.27 -28.66 -23.26
C SER A 265 14.91 -27.17 -23.36
N GLY A 266 15.53 -26.36 -22.51
CA GLY A 266 15.59 -24.91 -22.63
C GLY A 266 16.96 -24.41 -22.18
N THR A 267 17.86 -24.21 -23.12
CA THR A 267 19.17 -23.59 -22.91
C THR A 267 18.96 -22.12 -22.53
N GLY A 268 18.95 -21.81 -21.24
CA GLY A 268 18.90 -20.45 -20.72
C GLY A 268 20.31 -19.90 -20.52
N GLY A 269 20.76 -19.06 -21.46
CA GLY A 269 22.05 -18.39 -21.42
C GLY A 269 22.19 -17.49 -20.20
N GLY A 270 23.20 -17.77 -19.38
CA GLY A 270 23.74 -16.79 -18.45
C GLY A 270 24.43 -15.67 -19.22
N ALA A 271 24.36 -14.46 -18.67
CA ALA A 271 25.20 -13.34 -19.08
C ALA A 271 26.67 -13.64 -18.75
N GLY A 272 27.28 -14.50 -19.55
CA GLY A 272 28.72 -14.65 -19.64
C GLY A 272 29.23 -13.65 -20.67
N ALA A 273 30.17 -12.80 -20.28
CA ALA A 273 30.99 -12.09 -21.24
C ALA A 273 31.61 -13.12 -22.18
N GLY A 274 31.21 -13.10 -23.45
CA GLY A 274 31.74 -13.99 -24.48
C GLY A 274 33.25 -13.78 -24.60
N GLN A 275 34.00 -14.88 -24.67
CA GLN A 275 35.41 -14.86 -25.05
C GLN A 275 35.58 -14.17 -26.41
N PRO A 276 36.60 -13.31 -26.59
CA PRO A 276 36.87 -12.71 -27.88
C PRO A 276 37.33 -13.79 -28.87
N SER A 277 36.91 -13.64 -30.13
CA SER A 277 37.32 -14.49 -31.24
C SER A 277 38.82 -14.37 -31.48
N SER A 278 39.53 -15.50 -31.45
CA SER A 278 40.89 -15.62 -31.97
C SER A 278 40.82 -15.78 -33.49
N ASP A 279 41.20 -14.73 -34.22
CA ASP A 279 41.59 -14.84 -35.62
C ASP A 279 43.00 -15.45 -35.68
N ASP A 280 43.11 -16.63 -36.28
CA ASP A 280 44.27 -17.17 -37.02
C ASP A 280 43.76 -18.17 -38.06
#